data_AF-A0A7Y8KQX8-F1
#
_entry.id   AF-A0A7Y8KQX8-F1
#
_cell.length_a   1.000
_cell.length_b   1.000
_cell.length_c   1.000
_cell.angle_alpha   90.00
_cell.angle_beta   90.00
_cell.angle_gamma   90.00
#
_symmetry.space_group_name_H-M   'P 1'
#
loop_
_entity.id
_entity.type
_entity.pdbx_description
1 polymer ?
#
loop_
_entity_poly.entity_id
_entity_poly.type
_entity_poly.pdbx_seq_one_letter_code
_entity_poly.pdbx_strand_id
1 'polypeptide(L)'
;MITDYSDTLIVQEVSPRDGLQIEPTWVETADKIALINGLALAGFSRIEAGSFVSPKAIPALRDGEQVFQGIERRAAVIYVALIPNLKGAQRAIESRADELNLVMSASQTHNLANMRMRCEASLAAFGDIVSFAADHPVRLNGSIATTFGCPFEGKIDEDRVLQMVDAYRELGIAGITLADTTGMANPRQVERLVKRVLQQVPASDLTLHFHNTRGLGLCNVLAAYEAGARRFDAALGGLGGCPFAPGASGNICTEDLVNLCEEVGIHTGIDLPHLLQMSRRLPALLGHELPGQVAKAGRNGDLHPPPAYIATL
;
A
#
# COMPACT_ATOMS: atom_id res chain seq x y z
N MET A 1 -3.20 -24.27 -10.10
CA MET A 1 -3.00 -23.41 -11.28
C MET A 1 -4.30 -22.69 -11.53
N ILE A 2 -4.27 -21.36 -11.52
CA ILE A 2 -5.38 -20.52 -11.97
C ILE A 2 -5.76 -20.94 -13.38
N THR A 3 -7.04 -21.23 -13.58
CA THR A 3 -7.59 -21.46 -14.92
C THR A 3 -8.39 -20.27 -15.41
N ASP A 4 -8.58 -19.25 -14.57
CA ASP A 4 -9.41 -18.08 -14.85
C ASP A 4 -8.77 -16.78 -14.31
N TYR A 5 -8.31 -15.95 -15.24
CA TYR A 5 -7.74 -14.62 -14.99
C TYR A 5 -8.69 -13.49 -15.40
N SER A 6 -9.98 -13.79 -15.58
CA SER A 6 -10.97 -12.81 -16.09
C SER A 6 -11.30 -11.69 -15.11
N ASP A 7 -11.13 -11.92 -13.80
CA ASP A 7 -11.39 -10.91 -12.80
C ASP A 7 -10.33 -9.79 -12.81
N THR A 8 -10.78 -8.56 -12.56
CA THR A 8 -9.87 -7.41 -12.48
C THR A 8 -9.11 -7.39 -11.16
N LEU A 9 -7.80 -7.14 -11.23
CA LEU A 9 -6.96 -6.81 -10.08
C LEU A 9 -6.90 -5.30 -9.91
N ILE A 10 -7.38 -4.81 -8.77
CA ILE A 10 -7.42 -3.39 -8.41
C ILE A 10 -6.11 -3.02 -7.72
N VAL A 11 -5.25 -2.30 -8.44
CA VAL A 11 -4.01 -1.76 -7.89
C VAL A 11 -4.31 -0.45 -7.14
N GLN A 12 -3.76 -0.32 -5.94
CA GLN A 12 -3.82 0.87 -5.11
C GLN A 12 -2.39 1.39 -4.88
N GLU A 13 -2.17 2.69 -5.06
CA GLU A 13 -0.83 3.26 -5.05
C GLU A 13 -0.52 3.90 -3.69
N VAL A 14 0.58 3.50 -3.07
CA VAL A 14 0.98 3.96 -1.72
C VAL A 14 2.33 4.68 -1.68
N SER A 15 3.04 4.86 -2.80
CA SER A 15 4.34 5.55 -2.81
C SER A 15 4.32 6.96 -2.19
N PRO A 16 3.29 7.81 -2.36
CA PRO A 16 3.32 9.15 -1.77
C PRO A 16 3.30 9.14 -0.22
N ARG A 17 2.78 8.07 0.39
CA ARG A 17 2.77 7.87 1.85
C ARG A 17 3.84 6.86 2.27
N ASP A 18 3.59 5.57 2.04
CA ASP A 18 4.46 4.48 2.52
C ASP A 18 5.83 4.51 1.86
N GLY A 19 5.87 4.91 0.58
CA GLY A 19 7.11 5.11 -0.14
C GLY A 19 7.98 6.20 0.49
N LEU A 20 7.46 7.43 0.51
CA LEU A 20 8.22 8.61 0.93
C LEU A 20 8.50 8.70 2.44
N GLN A 21 7.80 7.96 3.30
CA GLN A 21 7.93 8.11 4.76
C GLN A 21 9.33 7.78 5.31
N ILE A 22 10.06 6.89 4.63
CA ILE A 22 11.39 6.40 5.05
C ILE A 22 12.51 7.00 4.21
N GLU A 23 12.17 7.76 3.16
CA GLU A 23 13.16 8.35 2.28
C GLU A 23 14.04 9.34 3.06
N PRO A 24 15.38 9.21 2.96
CA PRO A 24 16.30 10.06 3.72
C PRO A 24 16.29 11.50 3.20
N THR A 25 15.94 11.68 1.93
CA THR A 25 15.90 12.97 1.25
C THR A 25 14.50 13.59 1.41
N TRP A 26 14.46 14.86 1.80
CA TRP A 26 13.21 15.62 1.76
C TRP A 26 12.79 15.83 0.30
N VAL A 27 11.60 15.32 -0.05
CA VAL A 27 10.94 15.64 -1.32
C VAL A 27 10.08 16.89 -1.11
N GLU A 28 10.30 17.91 -1.92
CA GLU A 28 9.56 19.17 -1.82
C GLU A 28 8.06 18.96 -2.02
N THR A 29 7.26 19.76 -1.33
CA THR A 29 5.78 19.64 -1.36
C THR A 29 5.24 19.70 -2.79
N ALA A 30 5.81 20.56 -3.64
CA ALA A 30 5.43 20.67 -5.05
C ALA A 30 5.72 19.37 -5.83
N ASP A 31 6.82 18.69 -5.54
CA ASP A 31 7.17 17.43 -6.20
C ASP A 31 6.26 16.28 -5.72
N LYS A 32 5.87 16.27 -4.44
CA LYS A 32 4.86 15.33 -3.92
C LYS A 32 3.50 15.52 -4.60
N ILE A 33 3.06 16.77 -4.76
CA ILE A 33 1.83 17.12 -5.48
C ILE A 33 1.92 16.67 -6.93
N ALA A 34 3.03 16.97 -7.61
CA ALA A 34 3.25 16.57 -9.00
C ALA A 34 3.25 15.04 -9.17
N LEU A 35 3.86 14.31 -8.22
CA LEU A 35 3.83 12.85 -8.17
C LEU A 35 2.39 12.33 -8.06
N ILE A 36 1.61 12.81 -7.09
CA ILE A 36 0.22 12.36 -6.90
C ILE A 36 -0.66 12.72 -8.11
N ASN A 37 -0.51 13.91 -8.69
CA ASN A 37 -1.26 14.31 -9.89
C ASN A 37 -0.92 13.42 -11.09
N GLY A 38 0.37 13.07 -11.25
CA GLY A 38 0.82 12.12 -12.25
C GLY A 38 0.24 10.72 -12.04
N LEU A 39 0.24 10.22 -10.80
CA LEU A 39 -0.33 8.92 -10.45
C LEU A 39 -1.84 8.89 -10.73
N ALA A 40 -2.56 9.97 -10.44
CA ALA A 40 -4.00 10.08 -10.69
C ALA A 40 -4.38 9.98 -12.19
N LEU A 41 -3.41 10.14 -13.11
CA LEU A 41 -3.58 9.91 -14.53
C LEU A 41 -3.39 8.45 -14.95
N ALA A 42 -2.81 7.61 -14.10
CA ALA A 42 -2.40 6.25 -14.44
C ALA A 42 -3.53 5.21 -14.35
N GLY A 43 -4.72 5.59 -13.87
CA GLY A 43 -5.87 4.68 -13.75
C GLY A 43 -6.14 4.12 -12.35
N PHE A 44 -5.38 4.53 -11.32
CA PHE A 44 -5.64 4.07 -9.94
C PHE A 44 -7.02 4.52 -9.44
N SER A 45 -7.72 3.62 -8.75
CA SER A 45 -8.95 3.97 -8.02
C SER A 45 -8.67 4.57 -6.64
N ARG A 46 -7.49 4.27 -6.07
CA ARG A 46 -7.03 4.75 -4.75
C ARG A 46 -5.57 5.13 -4.77
N ILE A 47 -5.26 6.28 -4.18
CA ILE A 47 -3.90 6.76 -3.95
C ILE A 47 -3.78 7.16 -2.48
N GLU A 48 -2.88 6.54 -1.73
CA GLU A 48 -2.55 6.99 -0.38
C GLU A 48 -1.61 8.20 -0.46
N ALA A 49 -2.22 9.38 -0.43
CA ALA A 49 -1.59 10.64 -0.77
C ALA A 49 -0.70 11.21 0.36
N GLY A 50 -0.78 10.66 1.57
CA GLY A 50 0.04 11.10 2.68
C GLY A 50 -0.49 10.65 4.03
N SER A 51 0.01 11.26 5.09
CA SER A 51 -0.40 10.93 6.46
C SER A 51 -0.53 12.18 7.34
N PHE A 52 -1.36 12.09 8.36
CA PHE A 52 -1.54 13.14 9.37
C PHE A 52 -0.94 12.72 10.71
N VAL A 53 0.28 12.21 10.64
CA VAL A 53 1.08 11.78 11.80
C VAL A 53 1.81 12.95 12.46
N SER A 54 2.49 12.66 13.57
CA SER A 54 3.36 13.64 14.22
C SER A 54 4.54 13.99 13.30
N PRO A 55 4.82 15.27 13.01
CA PRO A 55 5.97 15.67 12.20
C PRO A 55 7.31 15.37 12.89
N LYS A 56 7.29 15.09 14.20
CA LYS A 56 8.48 14.58 14.92
C LYS A 56 8.71 13.10 14.69
N ALA A 57 7.64 12.33 14.46
CA ALA A 57 7.74 10.89 14.24
C ALA A 57 8.14 10.60 12.79
N ILE A 58 7.45 11.22 11.82
CA ILE A 58 7.73 11.07 10.39
C ILE A 58 7.90 12.48 9.77
N PRO A 59 9.11 13.06 9.81
CA PRO A 59 9.37 14.38 9.26
C PRO A 59 9.09 14.49 7.75
N ALA A 60 9.31 13.40 7.00
CA ALA A 60 9.12 13.34 5.55
C ALA A 60 7.69 13.63 5.09
N LEU A 61 6.68 13.43 5.97
CA LEU A 61 5.26 13.60 5.67
C LEU A 61 4.62 14.78 6.43
N ARG A 62 5.43 15.69 7.00
CA ARG A 62 4.94 16.81 7.81
C ARG A 62 4.06 17.80 7.04
N ASP A 63 4.15 17.82 5.72
CA ASP A 63 3.45 18.69 4.79
C ASP A 63 2.17 18.07 4.22
N GLY A 64 1.63 17.02 4.84
CA GLY A 64 0.43 16.32 4.38
C GLY A 64 -0.78 17.23 4.12
N GLU A 65 -0.97 18.29 4.93
CA GLU A 65 -2.05 19.25 4.71
C GLU A 65 -1.88 20.02 3.39
N GLN A 66 -0.67 20.56 3.15
CA GLN A 66 -0.36 21.29 1.92
C GLN A 66 -0.46 20.37 0.69
N VAL A 67 -0.02 19.12 0.82
CA VAL A 67 -0.15 18.13 -0.25
C VAL A 67 -1.62 17.88 -0.59
N PHE A 68 -2.46 17.55 0.41
CA PHE A 68 -3.88 17.28 0.17
C PHE A 68 -4.65 18.49 -0.39
N GLN A 69 -4.27 19.71 0.01
CA GLN A 69 -4.85 20.95 -0.52
C GLN A 69 -4.36 21.29 -1.94
N GLY A 70 -3.14 20.88 -2.29
CA GLY A 70 -2.49 21.23 -3.56
C GLY A 70 -2.70 20.25 -4.71
N ILE A 71 -3.15 19.02 -4.43
CA ILE A 71 -3.40 18.01 -5.48
C ILE A 71 -4.64 18.34 -6.33
N GLU A 72 -4.56 18.01 -7.62
CA GLU A 72 -5.67 18.08 -8.54
C GLU A 72 -6.56 16.84 -8.36
N ARG A 73 -7.70 17.03 -7.70
CA ARG A 73 -8.60 15.92 -7.39
C ARG A 73 -9.34 15.43 -8.63
N ARG A 74 -9.32 14.11 -8.82
CA ARG A 74 -10.11 13.41 -9.84
C ARG A 74 -11.26 12.67 -9.19
N ALA A 75 -12.48 12.85 -9.72
CA ALA A 75 -13.69 12.26 -9.16
C ALA A 75 -13.66 10.71 -9.10
N ALA A 76 -12.89 10.06 -9.96
CA ALA A 76 -12.73 8.61 -9.99
C ALA A 76 -11.67 8.07 -8.99
N VAL A 77 -10.95 8.95 -8.29
CA VAL A 77 -9.84 8.59 -7.39
C VAL A 77 -10.22 8.92 -5.95
N ILE A 78 -10.10 7.93 -5.08
CA ILE A 78 -10.20 8.11 -3.62
C ILE A 78 -8.78 8.38 -3.11
N TYR A 79 -8.55 9.55 -2.52
CA TYR A 79 -7.26 9.85 -1.92
C TYR A 79 -7.30 9.55 -0.43
N VAL A 80 -6.48 8.59 -0.04
CA VAL A 80 -6.44 8.00 1.29
C VAL A 80 -5.42 8.73 2.16
N ALA A 81 -5.78 9.00 3.41
CA ALA A 81 -4.90 9.57 4.41
C ALA A 81 -4.65 8.58 5.55
N LEU A 82 -3.38 8.27 5.84
CA LEU A 82 -3.05 7.50 7.05
C LEU A 82 -3.20 8.37 8.29
N ILE A 83 -3.90 7.85 9.30
CA ILE A 83 -4.17 8.54 10.56
C ILE A 83 -3.81 7.69 11.78
N PRO A 84 -3.03 8.23 12.75
CA PRO A 84 -2.68 7.47 13.96
C PRO A 84 -3.59 7.76 15.17
N ASN A 85 -4.41 8.81 15.12
CA ASN A 85 -5.26 9.27 16.22
C ASN A 85 -6.34 10.26 15.76
N LEU A 86 -7.24 10.63 16.67
CA LEU A 86 -8.35 11.57 16.44
C LEU A 86 -7.90 12.94 15.92
N LYS A 87 -6.80 13.49 16.42
CA LYS A 87 -6.26 14.77 15.91
C LYS A 87 -5.81 14.64 14.45
N GLY A 88 -5.23 13.50 14.08
CA GLY A 88 -4.91 13.18 12.69
C GLY A 88 -6.17 13.09 11.82
N ALA A 89 -7.22 12.44 12.31
CA ALA A 89 -8.51 12.34 11.63
C ALA A 89 -9.14 13.72 11.35
N GLN A 90 -9.19 14.59 12.36
CA GLN A 90 -9.69 15.97 12.23
C GLN A 90 -8.98 16.72 11.11
N ARG A 91 -7.64 16.74 11.14
CA ARG A 91 -6.83 17.42 10.12
C ARG A 91 -7.00 16.83 8.72
N ALA A 92 -7.13 15.50 8.63
CA ALA A 92 -7.34 14.81 7.35
C ALA A 92 -8.68 15.19 6.72
N ILE A 93 -9.75 15.24 7.52
CA ILE A 93 -11.09 15.66 7.06
C ILE A 93 -11.09 17.14 6.66
N GLU A 94 -10.47 18.01 7.46
CA GLU A 94 -10.29 19.43 7.11
C GLU A 94 -9.52 19.61 5.79
N SER A 95 -8.57 18.71 5.52
CA SER A 95 -7.80 18.65 4.27
C SER A 95 -8.50 17.89 3.14
N ARG A 96 -9.78 17.51 3.31
CA ARG A 96 -10.61 16.82 2.31
C ARG A 96 -10.07 15.45 1.89
N ALA A 97 -9.56 14.66 2.85
CA ALA A 97 -9.31 13.24 2.61
C ALA A 97 -10.62 12.49 2.31
N ASP A 98 -10.61 11.60 1.32
CA ASP A 98 -11.80 10.84 0.90
C ASP A 98 -11.97 9.55 1.73
N GLU A 99 -10.87 9.05 2.29
CA GLU A 99 -10.80 7.84 3.10
C GLU A 99 -9.71 8.00 4.17
N LEU A 100 -10.01 7.57 5.40
CA LEU A 100 -9.08 7.53 6.51
C LEU A 100 -8.60 6.10 6.72
N ASN A 101 -7.29 5.89 6.63
CA ASN A 101 -6.65 4.62 6.91
C ASN A 101 -6.11 4.60 8.34
N LEU A 102 -6.79 3.87 9.22
CA LEU A 102 -6.38 3.64 10.60
C LEU A 102 -5.42 2.46 10.65
N VAL A 103 -4.32 2.57 11.39
CA VAL A 103 -3.31 1.50 11.44
C VAL A 103 -3.05 1.05 12.86
N MET A 104 -3.12 -0.26 13.08
CA MET A 104 -2.62 -0.91 14.29
C MET A 104 -1.96 -2.25 13.93
N SER A 105 -1.16 -2.80 14.82
CA SER A 105 -0.46 -4.07 14.57
C SER A 105 -1.17 -5.24 15.23
N ALA A 106 -1.15 -6.40 14.56
CA ALA A 106 -1.52 -7.67 15.18
C ALA A 106 -0.59 -7.99 16.36
N SER A 107 0.72 -7.77 16.21
CA SER A 107 1.68 -7.96 17.30
C SER A 107 1.56 -6.88 18.38
N GLN A 108 1.55 -7.31 19.65
CA GLN A 108 1.53 -6.41 20.81
C GLN A 108 2.83 -5.60 20.93
N THR A 109 3.97 -6.27 20.74
CA THR A 109 5.31 -5.64 20.79
C THR A 109 5.49 -4.65 19.66
N HIS A 110 5.11 -5.01 18.43
CA HIS A 110 5.18 -4.07 17.30
C HIS A 110 4.23 -2.88 17.50
N ASN A 111 3.02 -3.10 18.00
CA ASN A 111 2.08 -2.00 18.25
C ASN A 111 2.62 -1.01 19.30
N LEU A 112 3.27 -1.52 20.35
CA LEU A 112 3.94 -0.66 21.33
C LEU A 112 5.11 0.11 20.73
N ALA A 113 5.92 -0.51 19.87
CA ALA A 113 7.04 0.16 19.21
C ALA A 113 6.56 1.26 18.23
N ASN A 114 5.53 0.96 17.44
CA ASN A 114 5.04 1.84 16.38
C ASN A 114 4.06 2.92 16.90
N MET A 115 3.05 2.50 17.66
CA MET A 115 1.94 3.37 18.13
C MET A 115 2.12 3.87 19.56
N ARG A 116 3.13 3.37 20.30
CA ARG A 116 3.38 3.71 21.72
C ARG A 116 2.21 3.41 22.64
N MET A 117 1.37 2.45 22.26
CA MET A 117 0.22 2.03 23.04
C MET A 117 -0.08 0.55 22.78
N ARG A 118 -0.87 -0.04 23.67
CA ARG A 118 -1.28 -1.44 23.52
C ARG A 118 -2.35 -1.60 22.43
N CYS A 119 -2.49 -2.80 21.88
CA CYS A 119 -3.50 -3.10 20.86
C CYS A 119 -4.92 -2.74 21.35
N GLU A 120 -5.25 -3.05 22.60
CA GLU A 120 -6.58 -2.75 23.16
C GLU A 120 -6.83 -1.24 23.24
N ALA A 121 -5.80 -0.46 23.56
CA ALA A 121 -5.88 1.00 23.59
C ALA A 121 -5.97 1.60 22.17
N SER A 122 -5.27 1.03 21.19
CA SER A 122 -5.41 1.43 19.78
C SER A 122 -6.83 1.18 19.28
N LEU A 123 -7.41 0.02 19.58
CA LEU A 123 -8.77 -0.31 19.19
C LEU A 123 -9.81 0.62 19.84
N ALA A 124 -9.63 0.97 21.12
CA ALA A 124 -10.48 1.97 21.78
C ALA A 124 -10.38 3.35 21.09
N ALA A 125 -9.17 3.79 20.76
CA ALA A 125 -8.95 5.05 20.04
C ALA A 125 -9.57 5.04 18.63
N PHE A 126 -9.71 3.88 17.99
CA PHE A 126 -10.42 3.76 16.72
C PHE A 126 -11.91 4.03 16.89
N GLY A 127 -12.51 3.60 18.00
CA GLY A 127 -13.90 3.93 18.33
C GLY A 127 -14.16 5.44 18.41
N ASP A 128 -13.24 6.20 19.00
CA ASP A 128 -13.34 7.67 19.05
C ASP A 128 -13.27 8.29 17.64
N ILE A 129 -12.40 7.76 16.77
CA ILE A 129 -12.25 8.23 15.39
C ILE A 129 -13.49 7.89 14.55
N VAL A 130 -14.01 6.67 14.68
CA VAL A 130 -15.24 6.23 14.00
C VAL A 130 -16.41 7.14 14.39
N SER A 131 -16.58 7.37 15.69
CA SER A 131 -17.65 8.22 16.22
C SER A 131 -17.57 9.63 15.65
N PHE A 132 -16.37 10.21 15.61
CA PHE A 132 -16.13 11.50 14.98
C PHE A 132 -16.40 11.48 13.46
N ALA A 133 -15.93 10.45 12.75
CA ALA A 133 -16.06 10.34 11.30
C ALA A 133 -17.51 10.09 10.83
N ALA A 134 -18.41 9.62 11.71
CA ALA A 134 -19.81 9.35 11.38
C ALA A 134 -20.57 10.59 10.87
N ASP A 135 -20.17 11.79 11.30
CA ASP A 135 -20.77 13.06 10.90
C ASP A 135 -20.14 13.64 9.61
N HIS A 136 -19.23 12.90 8.95
CA HIS A 136 -18.47 13.36 7.80
C HIS A 136 -18.60 12.40 6.61
N PRO A 137 -18.56 12.90 5.36
CA PRO A 137 -18.64 12.07 4.16
C PRO A 137 -17.28 11.42 3.84
N VAL A 138 -16.72 10.66 4.78
CA VAL A 138 -15.41 10.02 4.66
C VAL A 138 -15.51 8.51 4.83
N ARG A 139 -14.72 7.75 4.07
CA ARG A 139 -14.62 6.29 4.21
C ARG A 139 -13.62 5.92 5.29
N LEU A 140 -13.79 4.74 5.89
CA LEU A 140 -12.86 4.20 6.89
C LEU A 140 -12.26 2.88 6.40
N ASN A 141 -10.93 2.77 6.51
CA ASN A 141 -10.17 1.55 6.29
C ASN A 141 -9.31 1.25 7.52
N GLY A 142 -9.27 -0.01 7.94
CA GLY A 142 -8.48 -0.49 9.06
C GLY A 142 -7.36 -1.40 8.57
N SER A 143 -6.12 -0.96 8.71
CA SER A 143 -4.93 -1.75 8.42
C SER A 143 -4.43 -2.51 9.64
N ILE A 144 -4.25 -3.81 9.46
CA ILE A 144 -3.64 -4.72 10.42
C ILE A 144 -2.19 -4.94 9.98
N ALA A 145 -1.25 -4.24 10.61
CA ALA A 145 0.18 -4.47 10.42
C ALA A 145 0.62 -5.80 11.04
N THR A 146 1.76 -6.34 10.59
CA THR A 146 2.33 -7.62 11.06
C THR A 146 1.37 -8.81 10.94
N THR A 147 0.42 -8.78 10.00
CA THR A 147 -0.58 -9.86 9.84
C THR A 147 0.05 -11.22 9.64
N PHE A 148 1.11 -11.28 8.85
CA PHE A 148 1.72 -12.54 8.41
C PHE A 148 2.93 -12.96 9.26
N GLY A 149 3.33 -12.11 10.20
CA GLY A 149 4.50 -12.30 11.03
C GLY A 149 4.96 -10.98 11.63
N CYS A 150 5.67 -11.08 12.75
CA CYS A 150 6.24 -9.94 13.45
C CYS A 150 7.76 -10.09 13.58
N PRO A 151 8.54 -9.03 13.34
CA PRO A 151 10.00 -9.07 13.53
C PRO A 151 10.41 -9.25 15.01
N PHE A 152 9.51 -9.02 15.96
CA PHE A 152 9.77 -9.14 17.40
C PHE A 152 9.18 -10.42 18.01
N GLU A 153 7.97 -10.80 17.63
CA GLU A 153 7.23 -11.94 18.22
C GLU A 153 7.26 -13.20 17.33
N GLY A 154 7.78 -13.10 16.10
CA GLY A 154 7.83 -14.21 15.17
C GLY A 154 6.47 -14.51 14.55
N LYS A 155 5.96 -15.72 14.76
CA LYS A 155 4.69 -16.17 14.17
C LYS A 155 3.52 -15.43 14.83
N ILE A 156 2.64 -14.86 14.02
CA ILE A 156 1.36 -14.31 14.47
C ILE A 156 0.26 -15.34 14.23
N ASP A 157 -0.61 -15.50 15.22
CA ASP A 157 -1.76 -16.39 15.14
C ASP A 157 -2.80 -15.81 14.16
N GLU A 158 -3.25 -16.63 13.23
CA GLU A 158 -4.27 -16.25 12.25
C GLU A 158 -5.62 -15.97 12.93
N ASP A 159 -5.93 -16.66 14.03
CA ASP A 159 -7.18 -16.46 14.78
C ASP A 159 -7.22 -15.08 15.44
N ARG A 160 -6.05 -14.59 15.87
CA ARG A 160 -5.91 -13.22 16.38
C ARG A 160 -6.17 -12.18 15.28
N VAL A 161 -5.72 -12.45 14.05
CA VAL A 161 -5.98 -11.56 12.90
C VAL A 161 -7.48 -11.51 12.61
N LEU A 162 -8.17 -12.66 12.59
CA LEU A 162 -9.62 -12.72 12.38
C LEU A 162 -10.40 -11.98 13.48
N GLN A 163 -10.00 -12.15 14.75
CA GLN A 163 -10.60 -11.38 15.86
C GLN A 163 -10.46 -9.87 15.68
N MET A 164 -9.34 -9.40 15.12
CA MET A 164 -9.14 -7.98 14.81
C MET A 164 -9.97 -7.51 13.62
N VAL A 165 -10.14 -8.37 12.60
CA VAL A 165 -11.06 -8.09 11.48
C VAL A 165 -12.47 -7.94 12.01
N ASP A 166 -12.95 -8.87 12.82
CA ASP A 166 -14.28 -8.82 13.44
C ASP A 166 -14.44 -7.54 14.29
N ALA A 167 -13.45 -7.21 15.12
CA ALA A 167 -13.47 -5.98 15.93
C ALA A 167 -13.52 -4.69 15.09
N TYR A 168 -12.82 -4.62 13.96
CA TYR A 168 -12.90 -3.46 13.06
C TYR A 168 -14.28 -3.35 12.41
N ARG A 169 -14.88 -4.49 12.02
CA ARG A 169 -16.24 -4.51 11.46
C ARG A 169 -17.30 -4.11 12.49
N GLU A 170 -17.16 -4.56 13.73
CA GLU A 170 -18.05 -4.18 14.84
C GLU A 170 -17.99 -2.68 15.13
N LEU A 171 -16.82 -2.06 14.95
CA LEU A 171 -16.65 -0.61 14.99
C LEU A 171 -17.22 0.10 13.74
N GLY A 172 -17.73 -0.60 12.74
CA GLY A 172 -18.24 0.01 11.50
C GLY A 172 -17.16 0.39 10.48
N ILE A 173 -15.93 -0.09 10.64
CA ILE A 173 -14.88 0.06 9.64
C ILE A 173 -15.10 -1.01 8.56
N ALA A 174 -15.44 -0.57 7.34
CA ALA A 174 -15.75 -1.47 6.24
C ALA A 174 -14.47 -1.99 5.55
N GLY A 175 -13.55 -1.10 5.19
CA GLY A 175 -12.30 -1.47 4.52
C GLY A 175 -11.34 -2.15 5.48
N ILE A 176 -10.75 -3.27 5.08
CA ILE A 176 -9.76 -4.01 5.85
C ILE A 176 -8.50 -4.18 5.01
N THR A 177 -7.35 -3.82 5.55
CA THR A 177 -6.05 -4.09 4.91
C THR A 177 -5.24 -5.06 5.76
N LEU A 178 -4.80 -6.16 5.15
CA LEU A 178 -3.87 -7.10 5.78
C LEU A 178 -2.45 -6.78 5.29
N ALA A 179 -1.59 -6.34 6.20
CA ALA A 179 -0.25 -5.87 5.86
C ALA A 179 0.85 -6.83 6.31
N ASP A 180 1.64 -7.29 5.34
CA ASP A 180 2.91 -7.99 5.55
C ASP A 180 4.07 -6.99 5.69
N THR A 181 4.07 -6.29 6.82
CA THR A 181 4.92 -5.13 7.12
C THR A 181 6.42 -5.36 6.91
N THR A 182 6.89 -6.61 7.01
CA THR A 182 8.31 -6.94 6.94
C THR A 182 8.61 -8.04 5.92
N GLY A 183 7.68 -8.33 5.02
CA GLY A 183 7.86 -9.34 3.97
C GLY A 183 8.11 -10.75 4.53
N MET A 184 7.31 -11.19 5.50
CA MET A 184 7.40 -12.50 6.15
C MET A 184 6.40 -13.52 5.61
N ALA A 185 5.40 -13.07 4.84
CA ALA A 185 4.38 -13.93 4.28
C ALA A 185 4.94 -14.90 3.24
N ASN A 186 4.28 -16.05 3.10
CA ASN A 186 4.51 -17.00 2.02
C ASN A 186 3.18 -17.40 1.36
N PRO A 187 3.20 -17.89 0.10
CA PRO A 187 1.98 -18.16 -0.67
C PRO A 187 0.96 -19.06 0.03
N ARG A 188 1.41 -20.12 0.74
CA ARG A 188 0.50 -21.05 1.44
C ARG A 188 -0.19 -20.42 2.64
N GLN A 189 0.53 -19.57 3.39
CA GLN A 189 -0.06 -18.82 4.49
C GLN A 189 -1.04 -17.78 3.97
N VAL A 190 -0.67 -17.06 2.91
CA VAL A 190 -1.52 -16.05 2.25
C VAL A 190 -2.82 -16.67 1.77
N GLU A 191 -2.75 -17.76 1.00
CA GLU A 191 -3.93 -18.46 0.48
C GLU A 191 -4.88 -18.86 1.61
N ARG A 192 -4.35 -19.48 2.68
CA ARG A 192 -5.15 -19.92 3.83
C ARG A 192 -5.81 -18.75 4.55
N LEU A 193 -5.05 -17.72 4.91
CA LEU A 193 -5.58 -16.60 5.68
C LEU A 193 -6.59 -15.79 4.88
N VAL A 194 -6.30 -15.51 3.60
CA VAL A 194 -7.20 -14.76 2.71
C VAL A 194 -8.53 -15.48 2.55
N LYS A 195 -8.53 -16.81 2.32
CA LYS A 195 -9.78 -17.59 2.25
C LYS A 195 -10.62 -17.49 3.51
N ARG A 196 -9.98 -17.46 4.69
CA ARG A 196 -10.68 -17.31 5.98
C ARG A 196 -11.25 -15.92 6.15
N VAL A 197 -10.48 -14.88 5.83
CA VAL A 197 -10.92 -13.48 5.93
C VAL A 197 -12.07 -13.18 4.96
N LEU A 198 -12.04 -13.75 3.75
CA LEU A 198 -13.13 -13.61 2.78
C LEU A 198 -14.46 -14.28 3.18
N GLN A 199 -14.46 -15.09 4.25
CA GLN A 199 -15.72 -15.57 4.86
C GLN A 199 -16.38 -14.48 5.74
N GLN A 200 -15.60 -13.47 6.16
CA GLN A 200 -16.04 -12.39 7.04
C GLN A 200 -16.20 -11.06 6.30
N VAL A 201 -15.41 -10.80 5.24
CA VAL A 201 -15.46 -9.55 4.45
C VAL A 201 -15.56 -9.84 2.95
N PRO A 202 -16.31 -9.02 2.19
CA PRO A 202 -16.32 -9.15 0.74
C PRO A 202 -14.96 -8.77 0.14
N ALA A 203 -14.60 -9.35 -1.00
CA ALA A 203 -13.35 -9.05 -1.69
C ALA A 203 -13.21 -7.57 -2.11
N SER A 204 -14.33 -6.86 -2.26
CA SER A 204 -14.34 -5.41 -2.51
C SER A 204 -13.79 -4.59 -1.34
N ASP A 205 -13.81 -5.13 -0.13
CA ASP A 205 -13.46 -4.42 1.10
C ASP A 205 -12.11 -4.89 1.67
N LEU A 206 -11.57 -6.00 1.15
CA LEU A 206 -10.28 -6.56 1.55
C LEU A 206 -9.14 -6.09 0.63
N THR A 207 -8.15 -5.41 1.21
CA THR A 207 -6.88 -5.05 0.57
C THR A 207 -5.73 -5.88 1.14
N LEU A 208 -4.82 -6.30 0.27
CA LEU A 208 -3.56 -6.94 0.63
C LEU A 208 -2.41 -5.97 0.41
N HIS A 209 -1.57 -5.84 1.42
CA HIS A 209 -0.41 -4.97 1.41
C HIS A 209 0.84 -5.80 1.66
N PHE A 210 1.64 -6.04 0.62
CA PHE A 210 2.83 -6.88 0.71
C PHE A 210 4.11 -6.06 0.54
N HIS A 211 5.06 -6.28 1.44
CA HIS A 211 6.45 -5.89 1.22
C HIS A 211 7.21 -7.00 0.49
N ASN A 212 8.26 -6.62 -0.25
CA ASN A 212 9.07 -7.57 -1.02
C ASN A 212 10.40 -7.95 -0.34
N THR A 213 10.48 -7.86 0.99
CA THR A 213 11.73 -8.04 1.77
C THR A 213 12.43 -9.37 1.56
N ARG A 214 11.67 -10.43 1.28
CA ARG A 214 12.22 -11.77 1.01
C ARG A 214 11.94 -12.26 -0.42
N GLY A 215 11.61 -11.34 -1.33
CA GLY A 215 11.39 -11.67 -2.75
C GLY A 215 10.10 -12.43 -3.04
N LEU A 216 9.16 -12.50 -2.08
CA LEU A 216 7.90 -13.25 -2.22
C LEU A 216 6.69 -12.37 -2.51
N GLY A 217 6.85 -11.04 -2.63
CA GLY A 217 5.73 -10.10 -2.71
C GLY A 217 4.77 -10.40 -3.87
N LEU A 218 5.27 -10.52 -5.10
CA LEU A 218 4.43 -10.84 -6.26
C LEU A 218 3.89 -12.28 -6.24
N CYS A 219 4.64 -13.24 -5.67
CA CYS A 219 4.13 -14.60 -5.45
C CYS A 219 2.95 -14.61 -4.48
N ASN A 220 3.01 -13.78 -3.44
CA ASN A 220 1.94 -13.61 -2.46
C ASN A 220 0.72 -12.91 -3.07
N VAL A 221 0.91 -11.96 -4.00
CA VAL A 221 -0.19 -11.37 -4.78
C VAL A 221 -0.96 -12.43 -5.54
N LEU A 222 -0.28 -13.28 -6.32
CA LEU A 222 -0.96 -14.33 -7.09
C LEU A 222 -1.68 -15.33 -6.17
N ALA A 223 -1.08 -15.72 -5.06
CA ALA A 223 -1.72 -16.62 -4.10
C ALA A 223 -2.96 -16.00 -3.43
N ALA A 224 -2.93 -14.70 -3.13
CA ALA A 224 -4.09 -13.97 -2.63
C ALA A 224 -5.18 -13.82 -3.71
N TYR A 225 -4.79 -13.56 -4.95
CA TYR A 225 -5.70 -13.47 -6.09
C TYR A 225 -6.41 -14.82 -6.33
N GLU A 226 -5.66 -15.93 -6.29
CA GLU A 226 -6.17 -17.31 -6.31
C GLU A 226 -7.17 -17.59 -5.19
N ALA A 227 -6.92 -17.02 -4.02
CA ALA A 227 -7.80 -17.14 -2.85
C ALA A 227 -9.07 -16.27 -2.96
N GLY A 228 -9.17 -15.39 -3.95
CA GLY A 228 -10.35 -14.54 -4.20
C GLY A 228 -10.16 -13.05 -3.88
N ALA A 229 -8.98 -12.62 -3.43
CA ALA A 229 -8.71 -11.20 -3.19
C ALA A 229 -8.53 -10.43 -4.50
N ARG A 230 -8.92 -9.15 -4.52
CA ARG A 230 -8.87 -8.34 -5.75
C ARG A 230 -8.15 -7.00 -5.58
N ARG A 231 -7.91 -6.52 -4.35
CA ARG A 231 -7.28 -5.22 -4.10
C ARG A 231 -5.89 -5.37 -3.50
N PHE A 232 -4.92 -4.68 -4.08
CA PHE A 232 -3.51 -4.79 -3.70
C PHE A 232 -2.85 -3.42 -3.64
N ASP A 233 -2.19 -3.14 -2.52
CA ASP A 233 -1.31 -1.98 -2.40
C ASP A 233 0.05 -2.27 -3.05
N ALA A 234 0.56 -1.29 -3.78
CA ALA A 234 1.91 -1.29 -4.33
C ALA A 234 2.49 0.14 -4.32
N ALA A 235 3.82 0.26 -4.36
CA ALA A 235 4.49 1.55 -4.45
C ALA A 235 5.27 1.68 -5.76
N LEU A 236 5.11 2.80 -6.45
CA LEU A 236 5.88 3.17 -7.64
C LEU A 236 7.39 2.98 -7.39
N GLY A 237 8.09 2.29 -8.30
CA GLY A 237 9.52 2.00 -8.17
C GLY A 237 9.87 0.99 -7.06
N GLY A 238 8.90 0.46 -6.33
CA GLY A 238 9.11 -0.37 -5.14
C GLY A 238 9.60 0.43 -3.93
N LEU A 239 9.19 1.70 -3.83
CA LEU A 239 9.51 2.57 -2.71
C LEU A 239 8.99 2.03 -1.37
N GLY A 240 9.59 2.54 -0.29
CA GLY A 240 9.10 2.40 1.07
C GLY A 240 9.90 1.43 1.92
N GLY A 241 9.28 1.02 3.02
CA GLY A 241 9.91 0.28 4.08
C GLY A 241 9.41 0.76 5.43
N CYS A 242 9.55 -0.06 6.46
CA CYS A 242 9.16 0.30 7.81
C CYS A 242 10.39 0.79 8.60
N PRO A 243 10.45 2.07 9.05
CA PRO A 243 11.57 2.61 9.82
C PRO A 243 11.81 1.83 11.13
N PHE A 244 10.77 1.17 11.63
CA PHE A 244 10.76 0.45 12.90
C PHE A 244 11.02 -1.06 12.75
N ALA A 245 11.28 -1.55 11.52
CA ALA A 245 11.60 -2.94 11.24
C ALA A 245 12.99 -3.06 10.57
N PRO A 246 14.04 -3.40 11.33
CA PRO A 246 15.39 -3.54 10.79
C PRO A 246 15.46 -4.51 9.60
N GLY A 247 16.00 -4.05 8.48
CA GLY A 247 16.21 -4.86 7.27
C GLY A 247 14.95 -5.08 6.41
N ALA A 248 13.81 -4.46 6.73
CA ALA A 248 12.66 -4.44 5.83
C ALA A 248 13.01 -3.69 4.55
N SER A 249 12.85 -4.34 3.39
CA SER A 249 12.81 -3.63 2.11
C SER A 249 11.43 -3.01 1.88
N GLY A 250 11.29 -2.25 0.80
CA GLY A 250 10.05 -1.59 0.43
C GLY A 250 8.90 -2.49 0.03
N ASN A 251 7.83 -1.82 -0.39
CA ASN A 251 6.61 -2.42 -0.90
C ASN A 251 6.89 -3.28 -2.15
N ILE A 252 5.92 -4.08 -2.58
CA ILE A 252 5.92 -4.53 -3.97
C ILE A 252 5.91 -3.33 -4.91
N CYS A 253 6.65 -3.47 -6.01
CA CYS A 253 6.79 -2.45 -7.03
C CYS A 253 5.53 -2.41 -7.91
N THR A 254 4.95 -1.22 -8.06
CA THR A 254 3.70 -1.04 -8.81
C THR A 254 3.86 -1.44 -10.28
N GLU A 255 4.90 -0.97 -10.96
CA GLU A 255 5.10 -1.32 -12.37
C GLU A 255 5.46 -2.81 -12.56
N ASP A 256 6.11 -3.45 -11.58
CA ASP A 256 6.40 -4.89 -11.65
C ASP A 256 5.10 -5.71 -11.46
N LEU A 257 4.20 -5.25 -10.57
CA LEU A 257 2.87 -5.84 -10.39
C LEU A 257 2.00 -5.67 -11.64
N VAL A 258 1.96 -4.48 -12.24
CA VAL A 258 1.17 -4.22 -13.43
C VAL A 258 1.69 -5.03 -14.61
N ASN A 259 3.02 -5.08 -14.81
CA ASN A 259 3.64 -5.94 -15.82
C ASN A 259 3.30 -7.42 -15.60
N LEU A 260 3.35 -7.92 -14.36
CA LEU A 260 2.91 -9.28 -14.05
C LEU A 260 1.47 -9.51 -14.53
N CYS A 261 0.56 -8.59 -14.20
CA CYS A 261 -0.85 -8.70 -14.57
C CYS A 261 -1.05 -8.68 -16.09
N GLU A 262 -0.40 -7.76 -16.81
CA GLU A 262 -0.45 -7.69 -18.27
C GLU A 262 0.04 -9.00 -18.92
N GLU A 263 1.20 -9.51 -18.50
CA GLU A 263 1.81 -10.71 -19.09
C GLU A 263 1.04 -12.00 -18.78
N VAL A 264 0.33 -12.08 -17.63
CA VAL A 264 -0.51 -13.24 -17.30
C VAL A 264 -1.97 -13.09 -17.75
N GLY A 265 -2.36 -11.93 -18.27
CA GLY A 265 -3.72 -11.66 -18.76
C GLY A 265 -4.73 -11.24 -17.69
N ILE A 266 -4.29 -10.71 -16.55
CA ILE A 266 -5.15 -10.10 -15.52
C ILE A 266 -5.36 -8.62 -15.87
N HIS A 267 -6.61 -8.18 -16.00
CA HIS A 267 -6.92 -6.78 -16.25
C HIS A 267 -6.69 -5.93 -14.98
N THR A 268 -6.04 -4.76 -15.13
CA THR A 268 -5.85 -3.79 -14.04
C THR A 268 -6.43 -2.40 -14.34
N GLY A 269 -6.51 -2.03 -15.63
CA GLY A 269 -6.87 -0.68 -16.06
C GLY A 269 -5.77 0.37 -15.84
N ILE A 270 -4.54 -0.05 -15.49
CA ILE A 270 -3.42 0.85 -15.21
C ILE A 270 -2.57 1.08 -16.47
N ASP A 271 -2.19 2.33 -16.74
CA ASP A 271 -1.30 2.72 -17.84
C ASP A 271 0.17 2.45 -17.48
N LEU A 272 0.67 1.25 -17.80
CA LEU A 272 2.05 0.87 -17.55
C LEU A 272 3.09 1.78 -18.25
N PRO A 273 2.96 2.14 -19.55
CA PRO A 273 3.85 3.12 -20.18
C PRO A 273 3.99 4.43 -19.42
N HIS A 274 2.88 5.01 -18.95
CA HIS A 274 2.89 6.23 -18.13
C HIS A 274 3.59 6.01 -16.79
N LEU A 275 3.30 4.89 -16.10
CA LEU A 275 3.99 4.54 -14.86
C LEU A 275 5.50 4.41 -15.02
N LEU A 276 5.98 3.80 -16.11
CA LEU A 276 7.41 3.65 -16.36
C LEU A 276 8.09 5.00 -16.59
N GLN A 277 7.43 5.95 -17.24
CA GLN A 277 7.94 7.31 -17.36
C GLN A 277 8.08 7.98 -16.00
N MET A 278 7.11 7.79 -15.11
CA MET A 278 7.15 8.33 -13.75
C MET A 278 8.24 7.65 -12.90
N SER A 279 8.27 6.31 -12.86
CA SER A 279 9.22 5.52 -12.07
C SER A 279 10.67 5.84 -12.44
N ARG A 280 10.98 5.98 -13.74
CA ARG A 280 12.32 6.32 -14.23
C ARG A 280 12.81 7.72 -13.83
N ARG A 281 11.91 8.61 -13.37
CA ARG A 281 12.27 9.95 -12.87
C ARG A 281 12.54 9.98 -11.37
N LEU A 282 12.08 8.98 -10.62
CA LEU A 282 12.24 8.94 -9.16
C LEU A 282 13.70 8.89 -8.70
N PRO A 283 14.64 8.18 -9.36
CA PRO A 283 16.04 8.18 -8.91
C PRO A 283 16.67 9.57 -8.88
N ALA A 284 16.31 10.43 -9.84
CA ALA A 284 16.79 11.81 -9.87
C ALA A 284 16.17 12.67 -8.75
N LEU A 285 14.94 12.37 -8.35
CA LEU A 285 14.23 13.06 -7.27
C LEU A 285 14.75 12.65 -5.88
N LEU A 286 15.05 11.36 -5.70
CA LEU A 286 15.39 10.78 -4.40
C LEU A 286 16.90 10.68 -4.15
N GLY A 287 17.69 10.64 -5.22
CA GLY A 287 19.16 10.57 -5.17
C GLY A 287 19.72 9.16 -5.06
N HIS A 288 18.93 8.11 -5.31
CA HIS A 288 19.40 6.72 -5.34
C HIS A 288 18.59 5.85 -6.31
N GLU A 289 19.12 4.67 -6.64
CA GLU A 289 18.40 3.69 -7.46
C GLU A 289 17.23 3.05 -6.71
N LEU A 290 16.22 2.64 -7.47
CA LEU A 290 15.03 1.97 -6.96
C LEU A 290 14.99 0.49 -7.34
N PRO A 291 14.29 -0.37 -6.58
CA PRO A 291 14.25 -1.81 -6.82
C PRO A 291 13.34 -2.26 -7.98
N GLY A 292 12.55 -1.38 -8.60
CA GLY A 292 11.66 -1.72 -9.72
C GLY A 292 12.40 -2.33 -10.91
N GLN A 293 12.01 -3.55 -11.29
CA GLN A 293 12.71 -4.33 -12.33
C GLN A 293 12.29 -3.90 -13.74
N VAL A 294 11.00 -3.66 -13.96
CA VAL A 294 10.48 -3.27 -15.29
C VAL A 294 10.95 -1.87 -15.66
N ALA A 295 11.10 -0.96 -14.69
CA ALA A 295 11.70 0.35 -14.92
C ALA A 295 13.13 0.25 -15.48
N LYS A 296 13.91 -0.73 -15.00
CA LYS A 296 15.31 -0.98 -15.41
C LYS A 296 15.40 -1.73 -16.74
N ALA A 297 14.64 -2.81 -16.89
CA ALA A 297 14.74 -3.71 -18.03
C ALA A 297 13.91 -3.26 -19.24
N GLY A 298 12.86 -2.47 -19.03
CA GLY A 298 11.81 -2.29 -20.02
C GLY A 298 10.76 -3.41 -19.95
N ARG A 299 9.71 -3.27 -20.75
CA ARG A 299 8.68 -4.31 -20.93
C ARG A 299 9.20 -5.40 -21.86
N ASN A 300 8.57 -6.58 -21.86
CA ASN A 300 8.92 -7.68 -22.76
C ASN A 300 8.92 -7.26 -24.25
N GLY A 301 8.01 -6.36 -24.63
CA GLY A 301 7.91 -5.82 -25.98
C GLY A 301 8.94 -4.74 -26.35
N ASP A 302 9.76 -4.26 -25.42
CA ASP A 302 10.80 -3.27 -25.68
C ASP A 302 12.03 -3.95 -26.30
N LEU A 303 11.93 -4.32 -27.58
CA LEU A 303 12.95 -5.10 -28.31
C LEU A 303 14.25 -4.30 -28.53
N HIS A 304 15.37 -5.03 -28.54
CA HIS A 304 16.70 -4.48 -28.85
C HIS A 304 17.12 -4.81 -30.29
N PRO A 305 17.91 -3.93 -30.95
CA PRO A 305 18.44 -4.23 -32.27
C PRO A 305 19.36 -5.46 -32.20
N PRO A 306 19.33 -6.34 -33.22
CA PRO A 306 20.30 -7.43 -33.30
C PRO A 306 21.71 -6.85 -33.41
N PRO A 307 22.73 -7.53 -32.85
CA PRO A 307 24.12 -7.16 -33.08
C PRO A 307 24.43 -7.03 -34.58
N ALA A 308 25.19 -5.99 -34.95
CA ALA A 308 25.46 -5.65 -36.36
C ALA A 308 26.08 -6.81 -37.17
N TYR A 309 26.83 -7.72 -36.52
CA TYR A 309 27.45 -8.86 -37.19
C TYR A 309 26.42 -9.90 -37.69
N ILE A 310 25.20 -9.94 -37.14
CA ILE A 310 24.16 -10.87 -37.60
C ILE A 310 23.77 -10.57 -39.04
N ALA A 311 23.79 -9.30 -39.47
CA ALA A 311 23.50 -8.92 -40.86
C ALA A 311 24.56 -9.38 -41.87
N THR A 312 25.69 -9.93 -41.38
CA THR A 312 26.81 -10.40 -42.21
C THR A 312 26.96 -11.93 -42.26
N LEU A 313 26.09 -12.66 -41.55
CA LEU A 313 25.97 -14.12 -41.62
C LEU A 313 25.01 -14.54 -42.74
#